data_AF-Q2U619-F1
#
_entry.id   AF-Q2U619-F1
#
_cell.length_a   1.000
_cell.length_b   1.000
_cell.length_c   1.000
_cell.angle_alpha   90.00
_cell.angle_beta   90.00
_cell.angle_gamma   90.00
#
_symmetry.space_group_name_H-M   'P 1'
#
loop_
_entity.id
_entity.type
_entity.pdbx_description
1 polymer ?
#
loop_
_entity_poly.entity_id
_entity_poly.type
_entity_poly.pdbx_seq_one_letter_code
_entity_poly.pdbx_strand_id
1 'polypeptide(L)'
;MHHRRRGTVSDEFEVLQVAHQIGADLEGLWNKRPRVLDVYDKPEELYNTLQPAVADEVCRTFRQYIANFLAIFIYLHRVAFVIYPRTDRVHRAVDQIIQLATVESGSENHRLPISFTWPLFVAGLEGSLEQRGWIIQEMQRMADLPSDHSPVAQRHPNAKKILQLLEEMTKRQDASRTWADSRLVRRELFVDPFVLI
;
A
#
# COMPACT_ATOMS: atom_id res chain seq x y z
N MET A 1 -3.78 -21.01 -9.80
CA MET A 1 -2.53 -21.61 -10.32
C MET A 1 -1.82 -20.55 -11.19
N HIS A 2 -1.17 -19.53 -10.59
CA HIS A 2 -0.48 -18.46 -11.34
C HIS A 2 0.81 -18.02 -10.64
N HIS A 3 1.76 -18.95 -10.53
CA HIS A 3 3.16 -18.59 -10.32
C HIS A 3 3.93 -19.09 -11.53
N ARG A 4 4.58 -18.17 -12.23
CA ARG A 4 5.60 -18.56 -13.20
C ARG A 4 6.73 -19.25 -12.44
N ARG A 5 7.29 -20.29 -13.04
CA ARG A 5 8.47 -20.95 -12.50
C ARG A 5 9.59 -19.89 -12.40
N ARG A 6 10.41 -20.00 -11.37
CA ARG A 6 11.60 -19.17 -11.10
C ARG A 6 12.75 -20.11 -10.80
N GLY A 7 14.00 -19.69 -11.05
CA GLY A 7 15.19 -20.46 -10.74
C GLY A 7 16.11 -20.77 -11.92
N THR A 8 15.70 -20.49 -13.16
CA THR A 8 16.60 -20.44 -14.32
C THR A 8 16.74 -19.01 -14.85
N VAL A 9 17.81 -18.74 -15.59
CA VAL A 9 18.01 -17.43 -16.25
C VAL A 9 16.86 -17.11 -17.21
N SER A 10 16.34 -18.13 -17.92
CA SER A 10 15.20 -17.97 -18.83
C SER A 10 13.94 -17.57 -18.08
N ASP A 11 13.66 -18.23 -16.95
CA ASP A 11 12.50 -17.93 -16.11
C ASP A 11 12.55 -16.48 -15.57
N GLU A 12 13.72 -16.06 -15.08
CA GLU A 12 13.91 -14.70 -14.57
C GLU A 12 13.76 -13.66 -15.68
N PHE A 13 14.29 -13.94 -16.88
CA PHE A 13 14.16 -13.05 -18.03
C PHE A 13 12.68 -12.87 -18.45
N GLU A 14 11.92 -13.97 -18.52
CA GLU A 14 10.49 -13.90 -18.84
C GLU A 14 9.70 -13.08 -17.82
N VAL A 15 9.98 -13.25 -16.52
CA VAL A 15 9.32 -12.46 -15.46
C VAL A 15 9.64 -10.98 -15.63
N LEU A 16 10.88 -10.63 -15.94
CA LEU A 16 11.29 -9.24 -16.18
C LEU A 16 10.60 -8.65 -17.42
N GLN A 17 10.44 -9.41 -18.50
CA GLN A 17 9.73 -8.94 -19.70
C GLN A 17 8.26 -8.64 -19.40
N VAL A 18 7.56 -9.56 -18.72
CA VAL A 18 6.17 -9.35 -18.32
C VAL A 18 6.06 -8.16 -17.38
N ALA A 19 6.98 -8.02 -16.43
CA ALA A 19 6.98 -6.91 -15.49
C ALA A 19 7.23 -5.56 -16.15
N HIS A 20 8.09 -5.49 -17.18
CA HIS A 20 8.27 -4.28 -17.97
C HIS A 20 6.99 -3.90 -18.71
N GLN A 21 6.28 -4.87 -19.31
CA GLN A 21 5.01 -4.61 -19.96
C GLN A 21 3.97 -4.09 -18.96
N ILE A 22 3.80 -4.75 -17.81
CA ILE A 22 2.88 -4.30 -16.77
C ILE A 22 3.27 -2.91 -16.26
N GLY A 23 4.58 -2.65 -16.07
CA GLY A 23 5.07 -1.35 -15.65
C GLY A 23 4.75 -0.24 -16.65
N ALA A 24 4.91 -0.51 -17.95
CA ALA A 24 4.54 0.41 -19.02
C ALA A 24 3.01 0.64 -19.09
N ASP A 25 2.22 -0.40 -18.88
CA ASP A 25 0.76 -0.30 -18.86
C ASP A 25 0.29 0.53 -17.66
N LEU A 26 0.87 0.31 -16.47
CA LEU A 26 0.59 1.12 -15.28
C LEU A 26 0.96 2.59 -15.52
N GLU A 27 2.10 2.88 -16.15
CA GLU A 27 2.45 4.26 -16.54
C GLU A 27 1.43 4.84 -17.53
N GLY A 28 1.02 4.05 -18.51
CA GLY A 28 -0.03 4.44 -19.45
C GLY A 28 -1.34 4.79 -18.74
N LEU A 29 -1.76 3.99 -17.76
CA LEU A 29 -2.94 4.24 -16.94
C LEU A 29 -2.77 5.50 -16.09
N TRP A 30 -1.62 5.69 -15.45
CA TRP A 30 -1.34 6.88 -14.66
C TRP A 30 -1.43 8.15 -15.51
N ASN A 31 -0.86 8.14 -16.72
CA ASN A 31 -0.87 9.30 -17.62
C ASN A 31 -2.24 9.56 -18.26
N LYS A 32 -3.10 8.55 -18.37
CA LYS A 32 -4.48 8.67 -18.86
C LYS A 32 -5.51 8.89 -17.76
N ARG A 33 -5.07 8.97 -16.49
CA ARG A 33 -5.98 9.15 -15.36
C ARG A 33 -6.82 10.43 -15.53
N PRO A 34 -8.09 10.44 -15.12
CA PRO A 34 -8.90 11.65 -15.15
C PRO A 34 -8.23 12.78 -14.37
N ARG A 35 -8.12 13.98 -14.97
CA ARG A 35 -7.50 15.15 -14.32
C ARG A 35 -8.15 15.57 -13.01
N VAL A 36 -9.43 15.21 -12.82
CA VAL A 36 -10.13 15.45 -11.55
C VAL A 36 -9.46 14.70 -10.39
N LEU A 37 -8.74 13.60 -10.64
CA LEU A 37 -7.98 12.94 -9.59
C LEU A 37 -6.84 13.79 -9.06
N ASP A 38 -6.33 14.78 -9.82
CA ASP A 38 -5.18 15.59 -9.43
C ASP A 38 -5.52 16.67 -8.38
N VAL A 39 -6.80 16.89 -8.07
CA VAL A 39 -7.24 17.84 -7.03
C VAL A 39 -7.35 17.21 -5.64
N TYR A 40 -6.88 15.96 -5.49
CA TYR A 40 -6.99 15.18 -4.25
C TYR A 40 -6.39 15.88 -3.02
N ASP A 41 -5.41 16.75 -3.22
CA ASP A 41 -4.72 17.52 -2.18
C ASP A 41 -5.39 18.87 -1.87
N LYS A 42 -6.36 19.29 -2.69
CA LYS A 42 -7.00 20.62 -2.67
C LYS A 42 -8.52 20.54 -2.83
N PRO A 43 -9.25 20.06 -1.82
CA PRO A 43 -10.71 19.98 -1.88
C PRO A 43 -11.38 21.34 -2.13
N GLU A 44 -10.74 22.44 -1.75
CA GLU A 44 -11.23 23.81 -1.96
C GLU A 44 -11.42 24.19 -3.43
N GLU A 45 -10.66 23.56 -4.35
CA GLU A 45 -10.85 23.78 -5.80
C GLU A 45 -12.23 23.27 -6.28
N LEU A 46 -12.87 22.37 -5.52
CA LEU A 46 -14.18 21.82 -5.82
C LEU A 46 -15.35 22.55 -5.13
N TYR A 47 -15.11 23.42 -4.15
CA TYR A 47 -16.17 24.04 -3.33
C TYR A 47 -17.11 24.96 -4.13
N ASN A 48 -16.66 25.46 -5.28
CA ASN A 48 -17.50 26.25 -6.18
C ASN A 48 -18.48 25.39 -7.00
N THR A 49 -18.27 24.07 -7.05
CA THR A 49 -19.05 23.13 -7.87
C THR A 49 -19.81 22.11 -7.01
N LEU A 50 -19.18 21.66 -5.93
CA LEU A 50 -19.70 20.66 -4.99
C LEU A 50 -19.89 21.30 -3.62
N GLN A 51 -20.85 20.79 -2.86
CA GLN A 51 -20.97 21.12 -1.45
C GLN A 51 -19.66 20.69 -0.73
N PRO A 52 -19.12 21.47 0.24
CA PRO A 52 -17.81 21.22 0.84
C PRO A 52 -17.58 19.80 1.39
N ALA A 53 -18.52 19.26 2.16
CA ALA A 53 -18.43 17.89 2.67
C ALA A 53 -18.41 16.82 1.56
N VAL A 54 -19.11 17.06 0.44
CA VAL A 54 -19.05 16.18 -0.74
C VAL A 54 -17.68 16.31 -1.43
N ALA A 55 -17.15 17.52 -1.59
CA ALA A 55 -15.82 17.75 -2.13
C ALA A 55 -14.73 17.07 -1.30
N ASP A 56 -14.80 17.21 0.03
CA ASP A 56 -13.90 16.54 0.96
C ASP A 56 -13.96 15.02 0.79
N GLU A 57 -15.16 14.43 0.79
CA GLU A 57 -15.31 12.98 0.65
C GLU A 57 -14.83 12.45 -0.71
N VAL A 58 -15.03 13.23 -1.78
CA VAL A 58 -14.51 12.92 -3.12
C VAL A 58 -12.98 12.92 -3.10
N CYS A 59 -12.34 13.95 -2.53
CA CYS A 59 -10.89 14.01 -2.42
C CYS A 59 -10.34 12.89 -1.53
N ARG A 60 -11.02 12.55 -0.42
CA ARG A 60 -10.66 11.39 0.41
C ARG A 60 -10.69 10.09 -0.38
N THR A 61 -11.70 9.91 -1.23
CA THR A 61 -11.80 8.76 -2.13
C THR A 61 -10.66 8.74 -3.14
N PHE A 62 -10.29 9.89 -3.71
CA PHE A 62 -9.16 9.99 -4.63
C PHE A 62 -7.82 9.64 -3.97
N ARG A 63 -7.58 10.10 -2.73
CA ARG A 63 -6.37 9.75 -1.98
C ARG A 63 -6.25 8.24 -1.79
N GLN A 64 -7.36 7.55 -1.48
CA GLN A 64 -7.41 6.09 -1.37
C GLN A 64 -7.04 5.41 -2.70
N TYR A 65 -7.58 5.89 -3.83
CA TYR A 65 -7.24 5.34 -5.15
C TYR A 65 -5.76 5.52 -5.48
N ILE A 66 -5.20 6.71 -5.23
CA ILE A 66 -3.79 6.99 -5.50
C ILE A 66 -2.89 6.13 -4.62
N ALA A 67 -3.17 6.02 -3.32
CA ALA A 67 -2.39 5.18 -2.41
C ALA A 67 -2.39 3.71 -2.85
N ASN A 68 -3.54 3.17 -3.26
CA ASN A 68 -3.66 1.80 -3.77
C ASN A 68 -2.91 1.61 -5.09
N PHE A 69 -2.96 2.59 -5.98
CA PHE A 69 -2.23 2.55 -7.23
C PHE A 69 -0.70 2.57 -7.03
N LEU A 70 -0.21 3.41 -6.11
CA LEU A 70 1.21 3.43 -5.72
C LEU A 70 1.64 2.08 -5.11
N ALA A 71 0.78 1.46 -4.30
CA ALA A 71 1.04 0.16 -3.70
C ALA A 71 1.20 -0.94 -4.77
N ILE A 72 0.39 -0.91 -5.84
CA ILE A 72 0.53 -1.83 -6.98
C ILE A 72 1.91 -1.69 -7.64
N PHE A 73 2.37 -0.46 -7.83
CA PHE A 73 3.69 -0.19 -8.39
C PHE A 73 4.82 -0.75 -7.54
N ILE A 74 4.76 -0.51 -6.23
CA ILE A 74 5.75 -1.02 -5.29
C ILE A 74 5.71 -2.55 -5.26
N TYR A 75 4.51 -3.14 -5.23
CA TYR A 75 4.34 -4.59 -5.22
C TYR A 75 4.90 -5.25 -6.48
N LEU A 76 4.63 -4.67 -7.66
CA LEU A 76 5.19 -5.13 -8.93
C LEU A 76 6.72 -5.13 -8.88
N HIS A 77 7.32 -4.04 -8.41
CA HIS A 77 8.77 -3.95 -8.26
C HIS A 77 9.28 -5.12 -7.41
N ARG A 78 8.61 -5.45 -6.31
CA ARG A 78 9.05 -6.51 -5.41
C ARG A 78 8.88 -7.91 -5.95
N VAL A 79 7.76 -8.20 -6.61
CA VAL A 79 7.53 -9.56 -7.13
C VAL A 79 8.29 -9.85 -8.42
N ALA A 80 8.64 -8.82 -9.19
CA ALA A 80 9.35 -8.99 -10.46
C ALA A 80 10.87 -8.81 -10.32
N PHE A 81 11.31 -7.81 -9.55
CA PHE A 81 12.71 -7.39 -9.46
C PHE A 81 13.31 -7.78 -8.10
N VAL A 82 13.04 -9.00 -7.63
CA VAL A 82 13.41 -9.51 -6.29
C VAL A 82 14.89 -9.29 -5.95
N ILE A 83 15.78 -9.48 -6.93
CA ILE A 83 17.24 -9.37 -6.75
C ILE A 83 17.78 -7.93 -6.90
N TYR A 84 16.94 -6.99 -7.33
CA TYR A 84 17.37 -5.62 -7.62
C TYR A 84 17.11 -4.69 -6.42
N PRO A 85 17.96 -3.67 -6.23
CA PRO A 85 17.72 -2.65 -5.23
C PRO A 85 16.44 -1.86 -5.54
N ARG A 86 15.93 -1.16 -4.52
CA ARG A 86 14.83 -0.19 -4.70
C ARG A 86 15.25 0.89 -5.68
N THR A 87 14.35 1.26 -6.57
CA THR A 87 14.50 2.44 -7.42
C THR A 87 14.02 3.69 -6.68
N ASP A 88 14.50 4.88 -7.08
CA ASP A 88 14.02 6.16 -6.54
C ASP A 88 12.49 6.31 -6.66
N ARG A 89 11.91 5.67 -7.66
CA ARG A 89 10.47 5.66 -7.87
C ARG A 89 9.74 4.91 -6.75
N VAL A 90 10.29 3.80 -6.27
CA VAL A 90 9.75 3.07 -5.11
C VAL A 90 9.83 3.94 -3.86
N HIS A 91 10.96 4.62 -3.63
CA HIS A 91 11.10 5.53 -2.49
C HIS A 91 10.06 6.65 -2.53
N ARG A 92 9.91 7.33 -3.66
CA ARG A 92 8.87 8.38 -3.82
C ARG A 92 7.45 7.85 -3.62
N ALA A 93 7.16 6.63 -4.08
CA ALA A 93 5.85 6.02 -3.88
C ALA A 93 5.57 5.74 -2.40
N VAL A 94 6.58 5.30 -1.63
CA VAL A 94 6.48 5.14 -0.17
C VAL A 94 6.21 6.49 0.50
N ASP A 95 6.99 7.52 0.17
CA ASP A 95 6.81 8.87 0.71
C ASP A 95 5.39 9.40 0.45
N GLN A 96 4.91 9.24 -0.78
CA GLN A 96 3.59 9.70 -1.17
C GLN A 96 2.46 8.91 -0.47
N ILE A 97 2.59 7.61 -0.25
CA ILE A 97 1.63 6.83 0.55
C ILE A 97 1.58 7.36 1.99
N ILE A 98 2.73 7.63 2.61
CA ILE A 98 2.82 8.18 3.97
C ILE A 98 2.19 9.57 4.03
N GLN A 99 2.47 10.43 3.05
CA GLN A 99 1.87 11.77 2.97
C GLN A 99 0.34 11.68 2.88
N LEU A 100 -0.18 10.85 1.97
CA LEU A 100 -1.63 10.65 1.80
C LEU A 100 -2.28 10.13 3.08
N ALA A 101 -1.65 9.16 3.75
CA ALA A 101 -2.15 8.61 4.99
C ALA A 101 -2.09 9.63 6.15
N THR A 102 -1.05 10.46 6.21
CA THR A 102 -0.93 11.55 7.19
C THR A 102 -2.07 12.56 7.02
N VAL A 103 -2.36 12.98 5.77
CA VAL A 103 -3.46 13.92 5.49
C VAL A 103 -4.81 13.33 5.91
N GLU A 104 -5.06 12.06 5.58
CA GLU A 104 -6.31 11.38 5.98
C GLU A 104 -6.42 11.21 7.50
N SER A 105 -5.34 10.82 8.18
CA SER A 105 -5.32 10.66 9.63
C SER A 105 -5.43 11.99 10.39
N GLY A 106 -5.12 13.12 9.76
CA GLY A 106 -5.27 14.46 10.35
C GLY A 106 -6.66 15.08 10.14
N SER A 107 -7.52 14.47 9.33
CA SER A 107 -8.88 14.95 9.08
C SER A 107 -9.78 14.78 10.32
N GLU A 108 -10.94 15.45 10.37
CA GLU A 108 -11.80 15.58 11.57
C GLU A 108 -12.09 14.25 12.32
N ASN A 109 -12.16 13.13 11.60
CA ASN A 109 -12.42 11.81 12.19
C ASN A 109 -11.18 11.08 12.72
N HIS A 110 -9.97 11.59 12.46
CA HIS A 110 -8.67 11.04 12.86
C HIS A 110 -8.51 9.53 12.60
N ARG A 111 -9.17 9.05 11.55
CA ARG A 111 -9.33 7.62 11.23
C ARG A 111 -8.98 7.37 9.80
N LEU A 112 -7.94 6.58 9.61
CA LEU A 112 -7.51 6.16 8.29
C LEU A 112 -8.48 5.08 7.73
N PRO A 113 -8.96 5.22 6.47
CA PRO A 113 -9.81 4.22 5.84
C PRO A 113 -9.14 2.84 5.74
N ILE A 114 -9.95 1.78 5.80
CA ILE A 114 -9.50 0.38 5.64
C ILE A 114 -8.68 0.15 4.36
N SER A 115 -8.98 0.90 3.29
CA SER A 115 -8.31 0.84 1.99
C SER A 115 -6.83 1.23 2.03
N PHE A 116 -6.36 1.86 3.11
CA PHE A 116 -4.93 2.14 3.33
C PHE A 116 -4.18 0.95 3.94
N THR A 117 -4.86 -0.09 4.41
CA THR A 117 -4.22 -1.25 5.06
C THR A 117 -3.17 -1.90 4.14
N TRP A 118 -3.55 -2.16 2.88
CA TRP A 118 -2.64 -2.73 1.89
C TRP A 118 -1.52 -1.76 1.47
N PRO A 119 -1.80 -0.49 1.10
CA PRO A 119 -0.77 0.50 0.84
C PRO A 119 0.27 0.66 1.95
N LEU A 120 -0.17 0.74 3.21
CA LEU A 120 0.73 0.86 4.36
C LEU A 120 1.54 -0.41 4.57
N PHE A 121 0.93 -1.59 4.43
CA PHE A 121 1.65 -2.87 4.52
C PHE A 121 2.79 -2.93 3.50
N VAL A 122 2.50 -2.63 2.23
CA VAL A 122 3.50 -2.63 1.16
C VAL A 122 4.57 -1.57 1.38
N ALA A 123 4.17 -0.35 1.73
CA ALA A 123 5.09 0.73 2.02
C ALA A 123 5.99 0.41 3.22
N GLY A 124 5.50 -0.26 4.26
CA GLY A 124 6.27 -0.63 5.45
C GLY A 124 7.37 -1.65 5.18
N LEU A 125 7.15 -2.57 4.24
CA LEU A 125 8.18 -3.51 3.77
C LEU A 125 9.30 -2.79 3.00
N GLU A 126 8.98 -1.65 2.40
CA GLU A 126 9.86 -0.83 1.58
C GLU A 126 10.42 0.42 2.23
N GLY A 127 9.93 0.78 3.40
CA GLY A 127 10.31 1.99 4.10
C GLY A 127 11.73 1.93 4.65
N SER A 128 12.30 3.11 4.91
CA SER A 128 13.39 3.30 5.86
C SER A 128 12.92 2.91 7.27
N LEU A 129 13.87 2.83 8.22
CA LEU A 129 13.56 2.51 9.61
C LEU A 129 12.54 3.50 10.22
N GLU A 130 12.72 4.79 9.92
CA GLU A 130 11.84 5.87 10.39
C GLU A 130 10.44 5.77 9.77
N GLN A 131 10.37 5.64 8.43
CA GLN A 131 9.10 5.47 7.71
C GLN A 131 8.34 4.24 8.22
N ARG A 132 9.04 3.12 8.42
CA ARG A 132 8.46 1.89 8.97
C ARG A 132 7.93 2.09 10.38
N GLY A 133 8.67 2.80 11.24
CA GLY A 133 8.23 3.12 12.59
C GLY A 133 6.90 3.88 12.60
N TRP A 134 6.78 4.89 11.73
CA TRP A 134 5.53 5.63 11.55
C TRP A 134 4.39 4.72 11.03
N ILE A 135 4.65 3.92 9.99
CA ILE A 135 3.67 3.01 9.40
C ILE A 135 3.15 1.98 10.42
N ILE A 136 4.04 1.38 11.21
CA ILE A 136 3.67 0.39 12.24
C ILE A 136 2.75 1.05 13.28
N GLN A 137 3.08 2.26 13.73
CA GLN A 137 2.25 2.99 14.68
C GLN A 137 0.86 3.29 14.11
N GLU A 138 0.78 3.71 12.85
CA GLU A 138 -0.51 4.01 12.21
C GLU A 138 -1.34 2.74 11.99
N MET A 139 -0.72 1.64 11.55
CA MET A 139 -1.40 0.35 11.42
C MET A 139 -1.84 -0.23 12.77
N GLN A 140 -1.11 0.02 13.85
CA GLN A 140 -1.53 -0.30 15.22
C GLN A 140 -2.79 0.48 15.60
N ARG A 141 -2.83 1.79 15.33
CA ARG A 141 -4.06 2.60 15.54
C ARG A 141 -5.26 2.05 14.77
N MET A 142 -5.06 1.67 13.50
CA MET A 142 -6.12 1.02 12.69
C MET A 142 -6.57 -0.32 13.30
N ALA A 143 -5.65 -1.09 13.89
CA ALA A 143 -5.93 -2.39 14.50
C ALA A 143 -6.61 -2.31 15.87
N ASP A 144 -6.49 -1.18 16.57
CA ASP A 144 -7.11 -0.94 17.87
C ASP A 144 -8.49 -0.27 17.77
N LEU A 145 -8.93 0.08 16.55
CA LEU A 145 -10.27 0.63 16.34
C LEU A 145 -11.34 -0.33 16.91
N PRO A 146 -12.35 0.19 17.64
CA PRO A 146 -13.51 -0.59 18.06
C PRO A 146 -14.20 -1.19 16.84
N SER A 147 -14.71 -2.41 16.98
CA SER A 147 -15.44 -3.11 15.91
C SER A 147 -16.85 -2.51 15.62
N ASP A 148 -17.08 -1.25 15.99
CA ASP A 148 -18.40 -0.61 15.95
C ASP A 148 -19.00 -0.64 14.54
N HIS A 149 -20.31 -0.86 14.49
CA HIS A 149 -21.11 -1.01 13.26
C HIS A 149 -21.25 0.28 12.42
N SER A 150 -20.42 1.31 12.65
CA SER A 150 -20.45 2.52 11.84
C SER A 150 -19.84 2.25 10.45
N PRO A 151 -20.58 2.51 9.36
CA PRO A 151 -20.13 2.21 8.00
C PRO A 151 -18.87 3.00 7.57
N VAL A 152 -18.54 4.09 8.27
CA VAL A 152 -17.44 5.01 7.90
C VAL A 152 -16.08 4.59 8.49
N ALA A 153 -16.07 3.71 9.50
CA ALA A 153 -14.86 3.33 10.24
C ALA A 153 -14.77 1.82 10.44
N GLN A 154 -15.00 1.05 9.37
CA GLN A 154 -14.86 -0.40 9.44
C GLN A 154 -13.40 -0.77 9.64
N ARG A 155 -13.12 -1.37 10.79
CA ARG A 155 -11.85 -2.03 11.06
C ARG A 155 -11.69 -3.24 10.13
N HIS A 156 -10.50 -3.41 9.55
CA HIS A 156 -10.19 -4.62 8.81
C HIS A 156 -10.32 -5.85 9.72
N PRO A 157 -11.06 -6.91 9.32
CA PRO A 157 -11.30 -8.08 10.18
C PRO A 157 -9.99 -8.77 10.61
N ASN A 158 -8.96 -8.65 9.78
CA ASN A 158 -7.62 -9.19 10.04
C ASN A 158 -6.56 -8.14 10.43
N ALA A 159 -6.94 -6.92 10.83
CA ALA A 159 -5.99 -5.81 11.08
C ALA A 159 -4.82 -6.21 11.99
N LYS A 160 -5.10 -6.92 13.09
CA LYS A 160 -4.06 -7.42 14.03
C LYS A 160 -3.13 -8.44 13.38
N LYS A 161 -3.66 -9.38 12.58
CA LYS A 161 -2.85 -10.37 11.85
C LYS A 161 -1.97 -9.70 10.79
N ILE A 162 -2.48 -8.66 10.13
CA ILE A 162 -1.73 -7.88 9.13
C ILE A 162 -0.56 -7.16 9.77
N LEU A 163 -0.80 -6.50 10.92
CA LEU A 163 0.25 -5.81 11.66
C LEU A 163 1.35 -6.79 12.12
N GLN A 164 0.97 -7.91 12.74
CA GLN A 164 1.91 -8.96 13.14
C GLN A 164 2.72 -9.49 11.96
N LEU A 165 2.09 -9.65 10.79
CA LEU A 165 2.78 -10.06 9.58
C LEU A 165 3.81 -9.01 9.15
N LEU A 166 3.47 -7.72 9.18
CA LEU A 166 4.39 -6.64 8.83
C LEU A 166 5.59 -6.62 9.79
N GLU A 167 5.35 -6.69 11.10
CA GLU A 167 6.41 -6.68 12.12
C GLU A 167 7.38 -7.86 11.95
N GLU A 168 6.85 -9.06 11.74
CA GLU A 168 7.70 -10.25 11.57
C GLU A 168 8.47 -10.22 10.24
N MET A 169 7.81 -9.80 9.15
CA MET A 169 8.50 -9.67 7.86
C MET A 169 9.62 -8.65 7.91
N THR A 170 9.38 -7.49 8.52
CA THR A 170 10.37 -6.42 8.63
C THR A 170 11.56 -6.84 9.51
N LYS A 171 11.28 -7.51 10.64
CA LYS A 171 12.31 -8.13 11.49
C LYS A 171 13.18 -9.15 10.74
N ARG A 172 12.56 -10.04 9.94
CA ARG A 172 13.31 -11.01 9.14
C ARG A 172 14.17 -10.35 8.07
N GLN A 173 13.63 -9.34 7.39
CA GLN A 173 14.37 -8.57 6.39
C GLN A 173 15.59 -7.88 6.97
N ASP A 174 15.48 -7.32 8.18
CA ASP A 174 16.59 -6.65 8.86
C ASP A 174 17.67 -7.66 9.28
N ALA A 175 17.26 -8.85 9.75
CA ALA A 175 18.17 -9.92 10.17
C ALA A 175 18.91 -10.57 9.00
N SER A 176 18.21 -10.92 7.92
CA SER A 176 18.80 -11.62 6.77
C SER A 176 19.41 -10.66 5.74
N ARG A 177 19.08 -9.36 5.81
CA ARG A 177 19.36 -8.37 4.75
C ARG A 177 18.83 -8.77 3.38
N THR A 178 17.85 -9.67 3.35
CA THR A 178 17.17 -10.11 2.13
C THR A 178 15.68 -9.89 2.29
N TRP A 179 14.98 -9.76 1.16
CA TRP A 179 13.53 -9.65 1.19
C TRP A 179 12.88 -10.95 1.71
N ALA A 180 11.88 -10.83 2.58
CA ALA A 180 11.17 -11.98 3.15
C ALA A 180 9.92 -12.30 2.30
N ASP A 181 9.68 -13.57 2.00
CA ASP A 181 8.46 -13.96 1.28
C ASP A 181 7.22 -13.90 2.18
N SER A 182 6.37 -12.90 1.93
CA SER A 182 5.10 -12.70 2.63
C SER A 182 4.21 -13.95 2.73
N ARG A 183 4.25 -14.86 1.75
CA ARG A 183 3.42 -16.08 1.75
C ARG A 183 3.98 -17.12 2.69
N LEU A 184 5.30 -17.28 2.68
CA LEU A 184 6.00 -18.18 3.58
C LEU A 184 5.82 -17.73 5.03
N VAL A 185 6.11 -16.46 5.32
CA VAL A 185 5.95 -15.89 6.67
C VAL A 185 4.49 -16.00 7.14
N ARG A 186 3.51 -15.73 6.27
CA ARG A 186 2.09 -15.88 6.62
C ARG A 186 1.72 -17.31 7.00
N ARG A 187 2.20 -18.31 6.24
CA ARG A 187 1.92 -19.73 6.51
C ARG A 187 2.58 -20.22 7.80
N GLU A 188 3.70 -19.64 8.19
CA GLU A 188 4.39 -19.97 9.44
C GLU A 188 3.72 -19.34 10.66
N LEU A 189 3.23 -18.09 10.52
CA LEU A 189 2.61 -17.36 11.63
C LEU A 189 1.16 -17.74 11.87
N PHE A 190 0.41 -18.10 10.83
CA PHE A 190 -1.04 -18.26 10.91
C PHE A 190 -1.48 -19.60 10.32
N VAL A 191 -2.27 -20.34 11.10
CA VAL A 191 -2.89 -21.60 10.67
C VAL A 191 -3.93 -21.33 9.58
N ASP A 192 -4.74 -20.28 9.75
CA ASP A 192 -5.80 -19.93 8.81
C ASP A 192 -5.34 -18.88 7.79
N PRO A 193 -5.64 -19.07 6.49
CA PRO A 193 -5.38 -18.05 5.48
C PRO A 193 -6.28 -16.83 5.69
N PHE A 194 -5.73 -15.65 5.39
CA PHE A 194 -6.50 -14.40 5.36
C PHE A 194 -6.04 -13.50 4.22
N VAL A 195 -6.91 -12.57 3.83
CA VAL A 195 -6.69 -11.60 2.75
C VAL A 195 -6.17 -10.28 3.35
N LEU A 196 -5.25 -9.63 2.62
CA LEU A 196 -4.64 -8.33 2.96
C LEU A 196 -5.41 -7.13 2.36
N ILE A 197 -6.36 -7.41 1.47
CA ILE A 197 -7.11 -6.48 0.63
C ILE A 197 -8.60 -6.64 0.97
#